data_AF-C4GKY0-F1
#
_entry.id   AF-C4GKY0-F1
#
_cell.length_a   1.000
_cell.length_b   1.000
_cell.length_c   1.000
_cell.angle_alpha   90.00
_cell.angle_beta   90.00
_cell.angle_gamma   90.00
#
_symmetry.space_group_name_H-M   'P 1'
#
loop_
_entity.id
_entity.type
_entity.pdbx_description
1 polymer ?
#
loop_
_entity_poly.entity_id
_entity_poly.type
_entity_poly.pdbx_seq_one_letter_code
_entity_poly.pdbx_strand_id
1 'polypeptide(L)'
;MNHIKPLVLALTAISLAACSGSKKENPKLDYQSANNKIVSLEVPPDLNDPRNGDLYSLPKGTTASPNAMKETKSQGRKKVLNQVKDAYIERQGNQRWLVVKNKSAAEMWPLLRAFWQEAGFTIYSEEPQAGLMETEWAENRAKLPNQGLRKLFDKVGMGGVYTTSERDKFLIRMERNSHTGDLDIFFTHKGLEEVFDSKKEESTIWQPRANDPNLEAAFLSRFMQYLGVDEAVATQQTAVRADQAQGTEFAKLEQDSVIVYGAAERNVNRIAAALDRVGLTVQQFVSERGMFIVRPAPTQSEELAQAAADNRKAGLLSRWFKGKKDKQPVAASNQPAQLLVGLVQEPNGQRVVLLDQTGKPLNDARANKWIRDLYNELK
;
A
#
# COMPACT_ATOMS: atom_id res chain seq x y z
N MET A 1 -34.68 13.98 55.42
CA MET A 1 -34.98 13.73 53.98
C MET A 1 -34.58 14.99 53.22
N ASN A 2 -33.53 14.97 52.38
CA ASN A 2 -33.35 15.85 51.19
C ASN A 2 -31.97 15.81 50.48
N HIS A 3 -30.98 15.05 50.95
CA HIS A 3 -29.66 15.01 50.28
C HIS A 3 -29.52 13.97 49.15
N ILE A 4 -30.53 13.11 48.94
CA ILE A 4 -30.50 12.09 47.88
C ILE A 4 -30.73 12.71 46.49
N LYS A 5 -31.55 13.77 46.40
CA LYS A 5 -31.88 14.46 45.14
C LYS A 5 -30.68 15.19 44.51
N PRO A 6 -29.84 15.96 45.24
CA PRO A 6 -28.66 16.61 44.65
C PRO A 6 -27.56 15.60 44.27
N LEU A 7 -27.46 14.47 44.98
CA LEU A 7 -26.47 13.44 44.70
C LEU A 7 -26.78 12.70 43.38
N VAL A 8 -28.05 12.36 43.14
CA VAL A 8 -28.49 11.73 41.89
C VAL A 8 -28.29 12.68 40.71
N LEU A 9 -28.58 13.98 40.88
CA LEU A 9 -28.42 14.97 39.82
C LEU A 9 -26.94 15.20 39.44
N ALA A 10 -26.04 15.21 40.43
CA ALA A 10 -24.59 15.28 40.21
C ALA A 10 -24.04 14.03 39.52
N LEU A 11 -24.55 12.84 39.87
CA LEU A 11 -24.11 11.58 39.25
C LEU A 11 -24.58 11.47 37.78
N THR A 12 -25.78 11.97 37.45
CA THR A 12 -26.24 12.06 36.05
C THR A 12 -25.45 13.09 35.24
N ALA A 13 -25.05 14.23 35.82
CA ALA A 13 -24.25 15.24 35.11
C ALA A 13 -22.84 14.75 34.73
N ILE A 14 -22.24 13.89 35.56
CA ILE A 14 -20.92 13.27 35.26
C ILE A 14 -21.05 12.22 34.15
N SER A 15 -22.18 11.51 34.06
CA SER A 15 -22.42 10.53 32.99
C SER A 15 -22.58 11.16 31.60
N LEU A 16 -23.06 12.41 31.49
CA LEU A 16 -23.16 13.11 30.20
C LEU A 16 -21.82 13.68 29.71
N ALA A 17 -20.87 13.99 30.61
CA ALA A 17 -19.54 14.46 30.22
C ALA A 17 -18.65 13.33 29.64
N ALA A 18 -18.96 12.07 29.95
CA ALA A 18 -18.23 10.91 29.43
C ALA A 18 -18.52 10.60 27.95
N CYS A 19 -19.62 11.12 27.39
CA CYS A 19 -19.93 10.98 25.96
C CYS A 19 -19.37 12.11 25.09
N SER A 20 -18.69 13.11 25.66
CA SER A 20 -18.07 14.22 24.93
C SER A 20 -16.56 14.00 24.68
N GLY A 21 -16.08 12.77 24.84
CA GLY A 21 -14.67 12.41 24.73
C GLY A 21 -14.26 11.95 23.33
N SER A 22 -13.42 12.76 22.68
CA SER A 22 -12.56 12.44 21.52
C SER A 22 -13.28 12.04 20.24
N LYS A 23 -13.42 12.99 19.30
CA LYS A 23 -13.20 12.66 17.89
C LYS A 23 -11.85 11.95 17.84
N LYS A 24 -11.84 10.64 17.59
CA LYS A 24 -10.62 9.96 17.14
C LYS A 24 -10.24 10.68 15.85
N GLU A 25 -9.30 11.62 15.93
CA GLU A 25 -8.70 12.19 14.73
C GLU A 25 -8.12 11.01 13.95
N ASN A 26 -8.56 10.86 12.71
CA ASN A 26 -7.93 9.92 11.79
C ASN A 26 -6.42 10.17 11.80
N PRO A 27 -5.58 9.14 11.78
CA PRO A 27 -4.13 9.32 11.79
C PRO A 27 -3.76 10.30 10.68
N LYS A 28 -3.01 11.35 11.04
CA LYS A 28 -2.37 12.20 10.03
C LYS A 28 -1.48 11.27 9.24
N LEU A 29 -1.63 11.26 7.91
CA LEU A 29 -0.79 10.48 7.01
C LEU A 29 -0.20 11.48 6.03
N ASP A 30 1.11 11.62 6.06
CA ASP A 30 1.89 12.54 5.24
C ASP A 30 3.07 11.74 4.68
N TYR A 31 3.02 11.42 3.39
CA TYR A 31 3.99 10.55 2.74
C TYR A 31 4.83 11.34 1.75
N GLN A 32 6.13 11.04 1.73
CA GLN A 32 7.02 11.58 0.72
C GLN A 32 8.01 10.53 0.24
N SER A 33 7.94 10.22 -1.05
CA SER A 33 8.97 9.45 -1.75
C SER A 33 10.24 10.29 -1.98
N ALA A 34 11.41 9.64 -1.99
CA ALA A 34 12.71 10.32 -2.13
C ALA A 34 12.88 11.12 -3.44
N ASN A 35 12.11 10.77 -4.49
CA ASN A 35 12.34 11.24 -5.85
C ASN A 35 11.30 12.26 -6.38
N ASN A 36 10.65 13.02 -5.49
CA ASN A 36 9.57 13.94 -5.88
C ASN A 36 10.02 15.21 -6.65
N LYS A 37 11.18 15.17 -7.33
CA LYS A 37 11.62 16.23 -8.21
C LYS A 37 11.02 15.98 -9.59
N ILE A 38 9.96 16.69 -9.92
CA ILE A 38 9.43 16.79 -11.29
C ILE A 38 10.56 17.32 -12.17
N VAL A 39 11.28 16.44 -12.86
CA VAL A 39 12.20 16.82 -13.93
C VAL A 39 11.36 16.93 -15.19
N SER A 40 11.11 18.16 -15.63
CA SER A 40 10.50 18.41 -16.93
C SER A 40 11.42 17.80 -18.00
N LEU A 41 10.95 16.77 -18.72
CA LEU A 41 11.68 16.22 -19.85
C LEU A 41 11.64 17.25 -20.98
N GLU A 42 12.80 17.82 -21.29
CA GLU A 42 13.00 18.62 -22.49
C GLU A 42 13.25 17.64 -23.64
N VAL A 43 12.28 17.55 -24.56
CA VAL A 43 12.33 16.64 -25.71
C VAL A 43 13.27 17.25 -26.76
N PRO A 44 14.37 16.58 -27.15
CA PRO A 44 15.23 17.06 -28.22
C PRO A 44 14.51 16.98 -29.58
N PRO A 45 14.66 17.98 -30.45
CA PRO A 45 14.01 18.01 -31.75
C PRO A 45 14.78 17.18 -32.77
N ASP A 46 14.82 15.85 -32.61
CA ASP A 46 14.98 14.94 -33.74
C ASP A 46 14.73 13.49 -33.32
N LEU A 47 13.53 12.98 -33.62
CA LEU A 47 13.24 11.56 -33.87
C LEU A 47 11.73 11.42 -34.18
N ASN A 48 11.44 11.10 -35.44
CA ASN A 48 10.13 10.65 -35.90
C ASN A 48 9.71 9.42 -35.10
N ASP A 49 8.63 9.56 -34.33
CA ASP A 49 7.98 8.48 -33.60
C ASP A 49 6.93 7.82 -34.52
N PRO A 50 7.04 6.54 -34.90
CA PRO A 50 5.93 5.80 -35.48
C PRO A 50 4.94 5.46 -34.36
N ARG A 51 4.29 6.48 -33.82
CA ARG A 51 3.20 6.36 -32.85
C ARG A 51 1.90 6.12 -33.61
N ASN A 52 1.47 4.87 -33.63
CA ASN A 52 0.08 4.53 -33.87
C ASN A 52 -0.80 5.26 -32.84
N GLY A 53 -1.74 6.07 -33.34
CA GLY A 53 -3.01 6.39 -32.68
C GLY A 53 -2.97 7.51 -31.64
N ASP A 54 -3.06 8.75 -32.13
CA ASP A 54 -3.64 9.89 -31.40
C ASP A 54 -5.01 9.50 -30.81
N LEU A 55 -5.09 9.33 -29.49
CA LEU A 55 -6.37 9.29 -28.77
C LEU A 55 -6.44 10.23 -27.56
N TYR A 56 -5.41 11.03 -27.28
CA TYR A 56 -5.45 11.98 -26.17
C TYR A 56 -4.74 13.28 -26.52
N SER A 57 -5.48 14.26 -27.04
CA SER A 57 -5.04 15.65 -27.06
C SER A 57 -5.33 16.29 -25.70
N LEU A 58 -4.26 16.63 -24.98
CA LEU A 58 -4.35 17.50 -23.81
C LEU A 58 -4.47 18.96 -24.31
N PRO A 59 -5.34 19.81 -23.70
CA PRO A 59 -5.39 21.22 -24.05
C PRO A 59 -4.03 21.88 -23.84
N LYS A 60 -3.52 22.54 -24.87
CA LYS A 60 -2.25 23.27 -24.86
C LYS A 60 -2.20 24.26 -23.70
N GLY A 61 -1.08 24.22 -22.97
CA GLY A 61 -0.82 25.06 -21.80
C GLY A 61 -1.00 26.55 -22.08
N THR A 62 -1.67 27.22 -21.15
CA THR A 62 -1.77 28.67 -21.05
C THR A 62 -0.39 29.31 -21.02
N THR A 63 -0.10 30.14 -22.02
CA THR A 63 1.03 31.08 -21.98
C THR A 63 0.77 32.10 -20.87
N ALA A 64 1.73 32.27 -19.97
CA ALA A 64 1.65 33.29 -18.92
C ALA A 64 1.86 34.68 -19.57
N SER A 65 0.77 35.43 -19.78
CA SER A 65 0.84 36.86 -20.10
C SER A 65 1.06 37.67 -18.80
N PRO A 66 1.95 38.67 -18.75
CA PRO A 66 2.28 39.39 -17.51
C PRO A 66 1.22 40.39 -17.01
N ASN A 67 0.01 40.38 -17.56
CA ASN A 67 -1.03 41.39 -17.25
C ASN A 67 -2.33 40.85 -16.65
N ALA A 68 -2.34 39.62 -16.12
CA ALA A 68 -3.53 39.05 -15.48
C ALA A 68 -3.57 39.26 -13.95
N MET A 69 -3.23 40.47 -13.46
CA MET A 69 -3.51 40.87 -12.08
C MET A 69 -4.85 41.63 -12.06
N LYS A 70 -5.96 40.90 -12.21
CA LYS A 70 -7.27 41.34 -11.75
C LYS A 70 -7.91 40.19 -11.00
N GLU A 71 -7.98 40.36 -9.68
CA GLU A 71 -8.69 39.49 -8.76
C GLU A 71 -10.09 39.19 -9.30
N THR A 72 -10.30 37.94 -9.69
CA THR A 72 -11.63 37.39 -9.82
C THR A 72 -11.70 36.20 -8.88
N LYS A 73 -12.48 36.34 -7.81
CA LYS A 73 -12.82 35.25 -6.88
C LYS A 73 -13.44 34.11 -7.68
N SER A 74 -12.65 33.10 -8.03
CA SER A 74 -13.14 31.90 -8.71
C SER A 74 -13.65 30.92 -7.65
N GLN A 75 -14.95 31.01 -7.37
CA GLN A 75 -15.70 29.83 -6.96
C GLN A 75 -15.74 28.88 -8.16
N GLY A 76 -15.08 27.72 -8.02
CA GLY A 76 -15.05 26.72 -9.07
C GLY A 76 -14.01 25.67 -8.80
N ARG A 77 -14.25 24.79 -7.81
CA ARG A 77 -13.59 23.48 -7.76
C ARG A 77 -13.78 22.84 -9.13
N LYS A 78 -12.68 22.62 -9.85
CA LYS A 78 -12.67 21.79 -11.06
C LYS A 78 -13.33 20.45 -10.70
N LYS A 79 -14.51 20.21 -11.27
CA LYS A 79 -15.26 18.97 -11.17
C LYS A 79 -14.57 17.94 -12.05
N VAL A 80 -13.52 17.31 -11.54
CA VAL A 80 -12.84 16.15 -12.15
C VAL A 80 -13.03 14.98 -11.21
N LEU A 81 -14.28 14.61 -10.97
CA LEU A 81 -14.64 13.40 -10.25
C LEU A 81 -15.84 12.83 -10.98
N ASN A 82 -15.61 11.82 -11.82
CA ASN A 82 -16.68 10.90 -12.19
C ASN A 82 -17.10 10.24 -10.87
N GLN A 83 -18.17 10.74 -10.26
CA GLN A 83 -18.71 10.17 -9.02
C GLN A 83 -19.02 8.70 -9.28
N VAL A 84 -18.23 7.81 -8.72
CA VAL A 84 -18.52 6.37 -8.71
C VAL A 84 -19.49 6.15 -7.56
N LYS A 85 -20.79 6.18 -7.89
CA LYS A 85 -21.86 6.05 -6.88
C LYS A 85 -21.91 4.66 -6.23
N ASP A 86 -21.33 3.66 -6.89
CA ASP A 86 -21.44 2.25 -6.51
C ASP A 86 -20.08 1.66 -6.11
N ALA A 87 -19.42 2.27 -5.14
CA ALA A 87 -18.19 1.74 -4.54
C ALA A 87 -18.40 1.50 -3.03
N TYR A 88 -17.99 0.34 -2.52
CA TYR A 88 -18.16 -0.04 -1.12
C TYR A 88 -17.08 -1.02 -0.66
N ILE A 89 -16.77 -1.02 0.63
CA ILE A 89 -15.76 -1.92 1.20
C ILE A 89 -16.41 -3.22 1.66
N GLU A 90 -15.84 -4.33 1.19
CA GLU A 90 -16.09 -5.66 1.72
C GLU A 90 -14.98 -6.08 2.68
N ARG A 91 -15.31 -7.02 3.57
CA ARG A 91 -14.40 -7.53 4.59
C ARG A 91 -14.57 -9.02 4.77
N GLN A 92 -13.44 -9.71 4.87
CA GLN A 92 -13.37 -11.11 5.25
C GLN A 92 -12.20 -11.31 6.22
N GLY A 93 -12.50 -11.66 7.48
CA GLY A 93 -11.48 -11.76 8.52
C GLY A 93 -10.73 -10.44 8.71
N ASN A 94 -9.40 -10.48 8.56
CA ASN A 94 -8.54 -9.29 8.65
C ASN A 94 -8.24 -8.63 7.29
N GLN A 95 -8.92 -9.04 6.22
CA GLN A 95 -8.78 -8.47 4.89
C GLN A 95 -9.95 -7.55 4.57
N ARG A 96 -9.65 -6.40 3.96
CA ARG A 96 -10.64 -5.46 3.43
C ARG A 96 -10.27 -5.13 1.99
N TRP A 97 -11.26 -4.95 1.14
CA TRP A 97 -11.07 -4.52 -0.25
C TRP A 97 -12.21 -3.63 -0.69
N LEU A 98 -11.94 -2.82 -1.70
CA LEU A 98 -12.93 -1.96 -2.32
C LEU A 98 -13.56 -2.68 -3.50
N VAL A 99 -14.88 -2.86 -3.45
CA VAL A 99 -15.68 -3.30 -4.60
C VAL A 99 -16.15 -2.08 -5.35
N VAL A 100 -15.93 -2.07 -6.67
CA VAL A 100 -16.36 -1.00 -7.57
C VAL A 100 -17.25 -1.58 -8.67
N LYS A 101 -18.52 -1.16 -8.69
CA LYS A 101 -19.48 -1.64 -9.68
C LYS A 101 -19.44 -0.84 -10.96
N ASN A 102 -19.83 -1.48 -12.07
CA ASN A 102 -20.05 -0.85 -13.38
C ASN A 102 -18.84 -0.03 -13.89
N LYS A 103 -17.64 -0.45 -13.52
CA LYS A 103 -16.39 0.17 -13.97
C LYS A 103 -15.44 -0.87 -14.55
N SER A 104 -14.73 -0.46 -15.59
CA SER A 104 -13.70 -1.29 -16.21
C SER A 104 -12.34 -1.04 -15.58
N ALA A 105 -11.47 -2.05 -15.64
CA ALA A 105 -10.09 -1.94 -15.18
C ALA A 105 -9.36 -0.74 -15.83
N ALA A 106 -9.62 -0.50 -17.12
CA ALA A 106 -9.04 0.59 -17.88
C ALA A 106 -9.48 1.98 -17.38
N GLU A 107 -10.71 2.12 -16.86
CA GLU A 107 -11.17 3.36 -16.24
C GLU A 107 -10.57 3.58 -14.85
N MET A 108 -10.37 2.50 -14.08
CA MET A 108 -9.90 2.59 -12.69
C MET A 108 -8.39 2.76 -12.58
N TRP A 109 -7.62 2.18 -13.51
CA TRP A 109 -6.16 2.25 -13.51
C TRP A 109 -5.58 3.66 -13.40
N PRO A 110 -5.96 4.64 -14.25
CA PRO A 110 -5.42 6.00 -14.15
C PRO A 110 -5.83 6.69 -12.85
N LEU A 111 -7.00 6.37 -12.29
CA LEU A 111 -7.45 6.92 -11.01
C LEU A 111 -6.61 6.40 -9.85
N LEU A 112 -6.29 5.10 -9.84
CA LEU A 112 -5.38 4.51 -8.85
C LEU A 112 -3.99 5.16 -8.92
N ARG A 113 -3.43 5.29 -10.12
CA ARG A 113 -2.13 5.93 -10.32
C ARG A 113 -2.13 7.37 -9.78
N ALA A 114 -3.11 8.17 -10.17
CA ALA A 114 -3.23 9.56 -9.75
C ALA A 114 -3.40 9.66 -8.22
N PHE A 115 -4.26 8.82 -7.63
CA PHE A 115 -4.46 8.77 -6.18
C PHE A 115 -3.16 8.54 -5.41
N TRP A 116 -2.36 7.55 -5.79
CA TRP A 116 -1.11 7.25 -5.10
C TRP A 116 -0.06 8.35 -5.29
N GLN A 117 0.02 8.94 -6.49
CA GLN A 117 0.92 10.07 -6.76
C GLN A 117 0.53 11.32 -5.95
N GLU A 118 -0.76 11.66 -5.91
CA GLU A 118 -1.29 12.76 -5.11
C GLU A 118 -1.14 12.51 -3.61
N ALA A 119 -1.17 11.25 -3.18
CA ALA A 119 -0.90 10.85 -1.80
C ALA A 119 0.60 10.91 -1.42
N GLY A 120 1.50 11.23 -2.36
CA GLY A 120 2.94 11.40 -2.11
C GLY A 120 3.81 10.18 -2.43
N PHE A 121 3.24 9.14 -3.05
CA PHE A 121 3.95 7.94 -3.47
C PHE A 121 4.43 8.04 -4.92
N THR A 122 5.67 7.63 -5.17
CA THR A 122 6.15 7.34 -6.52
C THR A 122 5.74 5.92 -6.88
N ILE A 123 5.37 5.67 -8.13
CA ILE A 123 5.06 4.32 -8.61
C ILE A 123 6.37 3.64 -9.01
N TYR A 124 6.66 2.49 -8.40
CA TYR A 124 7.84 1.69 -8.69
C TYR A 124 7.63 0.82 -9.94
N SER A 125 6.50 0.11 -10.01
CA SER A 125 6.16 -0.73 -11.16
C SER A 125 4.66 -0.79 -11.40
N GLU A 126 4.30 -1.00 -12.67
CA GLU A 126 2.91 -1.18 -13.11
C GLU A 126 2.83 -2.32 -14.11
N GLU A 127 1.91 -3.25 -13.86
CA GLU A 127 1.54 -4.35 -14.75
C GLU A 127 0.02 -4.30 -14.98
N PRO A 128 -0.48 -3.38 -15.84
CA PRO A 128 -1.93 -3.18 -16.00
C PRO A 128 -2.68 -4.42 -16.49
N GLN A 129 -2.01 -5.29 -17.25
CA GLN A 129 -2.58 -6.55 -17.73
C GLN A 129 -2.82 -7.56 -16.60
N ALA A 130 -1.97 -7.54 -15.57
CA ALA A 130 -2.12 -8.37 -14.36
C ALA A 130 -2.92 -7.65 -13.26
N GLY A 131 -3.28 -6.38 -13.47
CA GLY A 131 -3.95 -5.55 -12.46
C GLY A 131 -3.07 -5.22 -11.25
N LEU A 132 -1.73 -5.23 -11.41
CA LEU A 132 -0.78 -4.99 -10.32
C LEU A 132 -0.05 -3.65 -10.41
N MET A 133 0.01 -2.93 -9.30
CA MET A 133 0.78 -1.69 -9.16
C MET A 133 1.53 -1.72 -7.83
N GLU A 134 2.76 -1.25 -7.83
CA GLU A 134 3.61 -1.22 -6.65
C GLU A 134 4.15 0.20 -6.48
N THR A 135 4.02 0.76 -5.28
CA THR A 135 4.66 2.04 -4.95
C THR A 135 6.13 1.83 -4.61
N GLU A 136 6.93 2.86 -4.73
CA GLU A 136 8.24 2.89 -4.07
C GLU A 136 8.06 3.07 -2.56
N TRP A 137 9.12 2.76 -1.80
CA TRP A 137 9.19 3.08 -0.38
C TRP A 137 9.07 4.60 -0.16
N ALA A 138 8.12 4.99 0.69
CA ALA A 138 7.91 6.37 1.10
C ALA A 138 8.08 6.53 2.61
N GLU A 139 8.71 7.63 3.03
CA GLU A 139 8.83 7.95 4.45
C GLU A 139 7.52 8.51 4.98
N ASN A 140 7.07 8.00 6.12
CA ASN A 140 5.91 8.53 6.82
C ASN A 140 6.33 9.71 7.71
N ARG A 141 5.98 10.93 7.30
CA ARG A 141 6.34 12.18 7.98
C ARG A 141 5.33 12.64 9.01
N ALA A 142 4.20 11.94 9.14
CA ALA A 142 3.14 12.38 10.04
C ALA A 142 3.54 12.35 11.54
N LYS A 143 4.58 11.60 11.89
CA LYS A 143 5.15 11.56 13.26
C LYS A 143 6.19 12.67 13.51
N LEU A 144 6.58 13.46 12.50
CA LEU A 144 7.50 14.58 12.68
C LEU A 144 6.76 15.76 13.34
N PRO A 145 7.21 16.26 14.51
CA PRO A 145 6.54 17.36 15.18
C PRO A 145 6.49 18.60 14.26
N ASN A 146 5.28 19.15 14.10
CA ASN A 146 5.00 20.29 13.25
C ASN A 146 5.95 21.49 13.48
N GLN A 147 6.24 22.14 12.35
CA GLN A 147 7.01 23.35 11.99
C GLN A 147 7.27 24.49 13.02
N GLY A 148 6.66 24.52 14.20
CA GLY A 148 6.90 25.57 15.21
C GLY A 148 8.26 25.47 15.89
N LEU A 149 8.77 24.25 16.09
CA LEU A 149 10.05 23.99 16.73
C LEU A 149 11.24 24.02 15.75
N ARG A 150 11.00 23.89 14.44
CA ARG A 150 12.03 23.92 13.38
C ARG A 150 12.83 25.24 13.39
N LYS A 151 12.14 26.37 13.61
CA LYS A 151 12.78 27.70 13.72
C LYS A 151 13.52 27.93 15.05
N LEU A 152 13.22 27.14 16.08
CA LEU A 152 13.86 27.23 17.38
C LEU A 152 15.15 26.39 17.42
N PHE A 153 15.16 25.23 16.74
CA PHE A 153 16.29 24.31 16.65
C PHE A 153 17.33 24.68 15.59
N ASP A 154 16.97 25.41 14.53
CA ASP A 154 17.95 25.97 13.57
C ASP A 154 18.90 26.99 14.23
N LYS A 155 18.54 27.53 15.41
CA LYS A 155 19.32 28.56 16.12
C LYS A 155 20.20 28.01 17.25
N VAL A 156 20.01 26.76 17.67
CA VAL A 156 20.78 26.14 18.75
C VAL A 156 21.26 24.78 18.22
N GLY A 157 22.47 24.75 17.67
CA GLY A 157 23.10 23.57 17.06
C GLY A 157 23.41 22.46 18.06
N MET A 158 22.38 21.84 18.62
CA MET A 158 22.44 20.74 19.58
C MET A 158 21.60 19.57 19.06
N GLY A 159 22.31 18.53 18.62
CA GLY A 159 22.02 17.11 18.84
C GLY A 159 20.64 16.53 18.50
N GLY A 160 20.60 15.74 17.42
CA GLY A 160 20.02 14.39 17.46
C GLY A 160 18.54 14.23 17.84
N VAL A 161 17.63 14.65 16.95
CA VAL A 161 16.32 13.99 16.87
C VAL A 161 16.50 12.63 16.17
N TYR A 162 16.94 11.63 16.92
CA TYR A 162 16.86 10.23 16.47
C TYR A 162 15.41 9.76 16.61
N THR A 163 14.56 10.15 15.66
CA THR A 163 13.39 9.34 15.35
C THR A 163 13.89 8.29 14.38
N THR A 164 13.95 7.02 14.78
CA THR A 164 14.12 5.94 13.82
C THR A 164 13.07 6.09 12.73
N SER A 165 13.50 6.16 11.48
CA SER A 165 12.60 6.45 10.38
C SER A 165 11.74 5.22 10.03
N GLU A 166 10.48 5.44 9.66
CA GLU A 166 9.57 4.40 9.16
C GLU A 166 9.35 4.63 7.67
N ARG A 167 9.30 3.53 6.91
CA ARG A 167 9.03 3.54 5.47
C ARG A 167 7.92 2.59 5.13
N ASP A 168 7.04 3.05 4.27
CA ASP A 168 5.86 2.32 3.86
C ASP A 168 5.86 2.18 2.34
N LYS A 169 5.49 0.98 1.89
CA LYS A 169 5.25 0.63 0.49
C LYS A 169 3.87 -0.01 0.39
N PHE A 170 3.19 0.20 -0.72
CA PHE A 170 1.90 -0.43 -0.99
C PHE A 170 1.97 -1.27 -2.26
N LEU A 171 1.41 -2.48 -2.15
CA LEU A 171 1.05 -3.32 -3.27
C LEU A 171 -0.44 -3.13 -3.53
N ILE A 172 -0.78 -2.81 -4.77
CA ILE A 172 -2.12 -2.60 -5.25
C ILE A 172 -2.44 -3.73 -6.20
N ARG A 173 -3.54 -4.42 -5.95
CA ARG A 173 -4.07 -5.45 -6.83
C ARG A 173 -5.51 -5.13 -7.19
N MET A 174 -5.83 -5.23 -8.48
CA MET A 174 -7.17 -5.05 -9.00
C MET A 174 -7.54 -6.30 -9.79
N GLU A 175 -8.63 -6.94 -9.40
CA GLU A 175 -9.14 -8.12 -10.08
C GLU A 175 -10.59 -7.93 -10.49
N ARG A 176 -10.98 -8.63 -11.55
CA ARG A 176 -12.38 -8.68 -11.97
C ARG A 176 -13.06 -9.85 -11.29
N ASN A 177 -14.10 -9.57 -10.53
CA ASN A 177 -14.91 -10.57 -9.90
C ASN A 177 -15.60 -11.43 -10.97
N SER A 178 -15.31 -12.72 -10.99
CA SER A 178 -15.82 -13.64 -12.02
C SER A 178 -17.34 -13.88 -11.92
N HIS A 179 -17.95 -13.64 -10.75
CA HIS A 179 -19.36 -13.89 -10.51
C HIS A 179 -20.21 -12.65 -10.77
N THR A 180 -19.82 -11.51 -10.21
CA THR A 180 -20.59 -10.25 -10.33
C THR A 180 -20.16 -9.42 -11.54
N GLY A 181 -18.93 -9.62 -12.03
CA GLY A 181 -18.33 -8.79 -13.07
C GLY A 181 -17.78 -7.44 -12.58
N ASP A 182 -17.92 -7.16 -11.28
CA ASP A 182 -17.41 -5.95 -10.59
C ASP A 182 -15.88 -6.01 -10.45
N LEU A 183 -15.27 -4.91 -10.02
CA LEU A 183 -13.83 -4.84 -9.73
C LEU A 183 -13.58 -4.87 -8.22
N ASP A 184 -12.70 -5.77 -7.80
CA ASP A 184 -12.20 -5.85 -6.43
C ASP A 184 -10.78 -5.25 -6.38
N ILE A 185 -10.59 -4.23 -5.54
CA ILE A 185 -9.33 -3.49 -5.39
C ILE A 185 -8.78 -3.67 -3.97
N PHE A 186 -7.55 -4.17 -3.89
CA PHE A 186 -6.84 -4.50 -2.66
C PHE A 186 -5.63 -3.60 -2.50
N PHE A 187 -5.43 -3.11 -1.28
CA PHE A 187 -4.20 -2.44 -0.86
C PHE A 187 -3.54 -3.27 0.24
N THR A 188 -2.31 -3.73 -0.02
CA THR A 188 -1.50 -4.47 0.94
C THR A 188 -0.32 -3.60 1.34
N HIS A 189 -0.18 -3.36 2.63
CA HIS A 189 0.89 -2.53 3.18
C HIS A 189 2.14 -3.37 3.46
N LYS A 190 3.32 -2.81 3.17
CA LYS A 190 4.64 -3.30 3.59
C LYS A 190 5.35 -2.19 4.33
N GLY A 191 5.98 -2.53 5.45
CA GLY A 191 6.69 -1.56 6.28
C GLY A 191 8.14 -1.95 6.52
N LEU A 192 9.00 -0.95 6.60
CA LEU A 192 10.32 -1.05 7.20
C LEU A 192 10.42 -0.05 8.37
N GLU A 193 11.13 -0.45 9.41
CA GLU A 193 11.55 0.42 10.49
C GLU A 193 13.08 0.42 10.57
N GLU A 194 13.64 1.59 10.85
CA GLU A 194 15.06 1.72 11.12
C GLU A 194 15.31 1.34 12.59
N VAL A 195 16.23 0.42 12.87
CA VAL A 195 16.59 0.04 14.24
C VAL A 195 18.10 0.14 14.44
N PHE A 196 18.54 0.38 15.68
CA PHE A 196 19.95 0.40 16.00
C PHE A 196 20.53 -1.02 16.00
N ASP A 197 21.67 -1.20 15.33
CA ASP A 197 22.38 -2.47 15.19
C ASP A 197 23.04 -2.92 16.51
N SER A 198 23.30 -1.97 17.44
CA SER A 198 23.94 -2.28 18.71
C SER A 198 23.50 -1.38 19.87
N LYS A 199 23.76 -1.85 21.10
CA LYS A 199 23.54 -1.09 22.36
C LYS A 199 24.29 0.25 22.42
N LYS A 200 25.25 0.49 21.52
CA LYS A 200 25.99 1.75 21.44
C LYS A 200 25.36 2.76 20.47
N GLU A 201 24.28 2.41 19.77
CA GLU A 201 23.53 3.29 18.85
C GLU A 201 24.39 3.92 17.73
N GLU A 202 25.52 3.30 17.38
CA GLU A 202 26.50 3.84 16.42
C GLU A 202 26.09 3.64 14.94
N SER A 203 25.22 2.67 14.66
CA SER A 203 24.73 2.35 13.31
C SER A 203 23.26 1.94 13.34
N THR A 204 22.54 2.28 12.27
CA THR A 204 21.15 1.89 12.04
C THR A 204 21.05 0.92 10.86
N ILE A 205 20.13 -0.02 10.97
CA ILE A 205 19.77 -0.96 9.92
C ILE A 205 18.26 -0.94 9.72
N TRP A 206 17.84 -1.05 8.47
CA TRP A 206 16.42 -1.22 8.15
C TRP A 206 16.01 -2.66 8.46
N GLN A 207 14.87 -2.84 9.11
CA GLN A 207 14.28 -4.14 9.40
C GLN A 207 12.80 -4.14 8.99
N PRO A 208 12.28 -5.26 8.45
CA PRO A 208 10.85 -5.36 8.17
C PRO A 208 10.01 -5.26 9.43
N ARG A 209 8.96 -4.45 9.35
CA ARG A 209 7.91 -4.38 10.37
C ARG A 209 6.66 -5.09 9.89
N ALA A 210 5.78 -5.42 10.83
CA ALA A 210 4.48 -6.00 10.51
C ALA A 210 3.67 -5.09 9.58
N ASN A 211 2.89 -5.71 8.68
CA ASN A 211 1.93 -5.01 7.85
C ASN A 211 0.85 -4.36 8.73
N ASP A 212 0.28 -3.22 8.32
CA ASP A 212 -0.70 -2.47 9.12
C ASP A 212 -2.07 -2.46 8.42
N PRO A 213 -3.00 -3.35 8.80
CA PRO A 213 -4.34 -3.42 8.23
C PRO A 213 -5.19 -2.16 8.47
N ASN A 214 -4.89 -1.35 9.49
CA ASN A 214 -5.61 -0.10 9.73
C ASN A 214 -5.16 0.96 8.72
N LEU A 215 -3.88 0.95 8.36
CA LEU A 215 -3.35 1.83 7.33
C LEU A 215 -3.90 1.43 5.94
N GLU A 216 -3.97 0.13 5.63
CA GLU A 216 -4.65 -0.40 4.44
C GLU A 216 -6.10 0.12 4.36
N ALA A 217 -6.86 -0.02 5.45
CA ALA A 217 -8.23 0.46 5.54
C ALA A 217 -8.33 1.99 5.36
N ALA A 218 -7.42 2.76 5.96
CA ALA A 218 -7.41 4.21 5.82
C ALA A 218 -7.20 4.65 4.37
N PHE A 219 -6.30 3.99 3.63
CA PHE A 219 -6.11 4.26 2.21
C PHE A 219 -7.27 3.81 1.34
N LEU A 220 -7.92 2.67 1.64
CA LEU A 220 -9.14 2.25 0.95
C LEU A 220 -10.26 3.29 1.13
N SER A 221 -10.49 3.79 2.37
CA SER A 221 -11.48 4.84 2.62
C SER A 221 -11.16 6.13 1.87
N ARG A 222 -9.88 6.54 1.82
CA ARG A 222 -9.47 7.73 1.08
C ARG A 222 -9.63 7.57 -0.42
N PHE A 223 -9.35 6.37 -0.95
CA PHE A 223 -9.59 6.10 -2.36
C PHE A 223 -11.09 6.12 -2.68
N MET A 224 -11.95 5.55 -1.83
CA MET A 224 -13.41 5.70 -1.97
C MET A 224 -13.85 7.17 -2.03
N GLN A 225 -13.31 8.01 -1.14
CA GLN A 225 -13.58 9.45 -1.15
C GLN A 225 -13.06 10.12 -2.43
N TYR A 226 -11.88 9.69 -2.91
CA TYR A 226 -11.32 10.09 -4.19
C TYR A 226 -12.20 9.65 -5.38
N LEU A 227 -13.01 8.60 -5.23
CA LEU A 227 -14.01 8.22 -6.24
C LEU A 227 -15.34 8.99 -6.10
N GLY A 228 -15.45 9.87 -5.10
CA GLY A 228 -16.61 10.72 -4.86
C GLY A 228 -17.66 10.13 -3.91
N VAL A 229 -17.33 9.07 -3.16
CA VAL A 229 -18.19 8.58 -2.05
C VAL A 229 -18.08 9.53 -0.86
N ASP A 230 -19.19 9.72 -0.14
CA ASP A 230 -19.21 10.57 1.06
C ASP A 230 -18.23 10.09 2.14
N GLU A 231 -17.51 11.05 2.76
CA GLU A 231 -16.48 10.77 3.77
C GLU A 231 -17.03 10.00 4.97
N ALA A 232 -18.24 10.32 5.43
CA ALA A 232 -18.84 9.65 6.58
C ALA A 232 -19.17 8.18 6.24
N VAL A 233 -19.65 7.93 5.02
CA VAL A 233 -19.94 6.57 4.53
C VAL A 233 -18.64 5.76 4.39
N ALA A 234 -17.61 6.32 3.76
CA ALA A 234 -16.32 5.64 3.58
C ALA A 234 -15.64 5.32 4.93
N THR A 235 -15.66 6.26 5.86
CA THR A 235 -15.10 6.07 7.21
C THR A 235 -15.90 5.05 8.02
N GLN A 236 -17.22 5.03 7.89
CA GLN A 236 -18.07 4.06 8.57
C GLN A 236 -17.84 2.62 8.06
N GLN A 237 -17.58 2.44 6.77
CA GLN A 237 -17.30 1.11 6.19
C GLN A 237 -15.92 0.56 6.57
N THR A 238 -14.98 1.44 6.95
CA THR A 238 -13.63 1.05 7.41
C THR A 238 -13.49 0.99 8.91
N ALA A 239 -14.41 1.61 9.65
CA ALA A 239 -14.40 1.61 11.10
C ALA A 239 -14.26 0.18 11.66
N VAL A 240 -13.33 0.02 12.60
CA VAL A 240 -13.14 -1.24 13.32
C VAL A 240 -14.39 -1.52 14.15
N ARG A 241 -15.36 -2.20 13.56
CA ARG A 241 -16.25 -3.04 14.34
C ARG A 241 -15.41 -4.22 14.77
N ALA A 242 -15.26 -4.39 16.08
CA ALA A 242 -14.87 -5.67 16.63
C ALA A 242 -15.92 -6.67 16.14
N ASP A 243 -15.66 -7.28 14.98
CA ASP A 243 -16.25 -8.57 14.74
C ASP A 243 -15.79 -9.39 15.92
N GLN A 244 -16.74 -9.98 16.63
CA GLN A 244 -16.49 -11.20 17.35
C GLN A 244 -16.15 -12.26 16.29
N ALA A 245 -14.98 -12.12 15.67
CA ALA A 245 -14.30 -13.21 15.04
C ALA A 245 -13.94 -14.11 16.23
N GLN A 246 -14.86 -15.01 16.56
CA GLN A 246 -14.48 -16.26 17.18
C GLN A 246 -13.24 -16.72 16.43
N GLY A 247 -12.11 -16.82 17.13
CA GLY A 247 -10.87 -17.33 16.58
C GLY A 247 -11.12 -18.76 16.14
N THR A 248 -11.60 -18.94 14.92
CA THR A 248 -11.62 -20.22 14.25
C THR A 248 -10.32 -20.26 13.47
N GLU A 249 -9.38 -21.03 13.99
CA GLU A 249 -8.15 -21.41 13.30
C GLU A 249 -8.53 -21.97 11.92
N PHE A 250 -8.40 -21.14 10.88
CA PHE A 250 -8.82 -21.52 9.52
C PHE A 250 -7.74 -22.32 8.81
N ALA A 251 -6.59 -22.52 9.44
CA ALA A 251 -5.46 -23.16 8.82
C ALA A 251 -4.82 -24.21 9.72
N LYS A 252 -4.35 -25.30 9.12
CA LYS A 252 -3.51 -26.30 9.77
C LYS A 252 -2.19 -26.38 9.01
N LEU A 253 -1.08 -26.25 9.73
CA LEU A 253 0.25 -26.47 9.17
C LEU A 253 0.53 -27.97 9.04
N GLU A 254 0.97 -28.39 7.86
CA GLU A 254 1.60 -29.68 7.62
C GLU A 254 3.07 -29.45 7.19
N GLN A 255 3.87 -30.50 7.05
CA GLN A 255 5.33 -30.37 6.91
C GLN A 255 5.78 -29.48 5.74
N ASP A 256 5.07 -29.50 4.61
CA ASP A 256 5.40 -28.80 3.37
C ASP A 256 4.22 -27.99 2.80
N SER A 257 3.09 -27.93 3.51
CA SER A 257 1.86 -27.34 3.02
C SER A 257 0.99 -26.78 4.14
N VAL A 258 0.03 -25.92 3.79
CA VAL A 258 -0.99 -25.39 4.71
C VAL A 258 -2.35 -25.85 4.23
N ILE A 259 -3.13 -26.49 5.09
CA ILE A 259 -4.55 -26.78 4.81
C ILE A 259 -5.36 -25.58 5.29
N VAL A 260 -6.19 -25.00 4.41
CA VAL A 260 -7.10 -23.91 4.72
C VAL A 260 -8.53 -24.44 4.73
N TYR A 261 -9.18 -24.41 5.88
CA TYR A 261 -10.54 -24.90 6.07
C TYR A 261 -11.60 -23.95 5.52
N GLY A 262 -12.68 -24.52 4.99
CA GLY A 262 -13.84 -23.79 4.48
C GLY A 262 -14.07 -23.95 2.98
N ALA A 263 -15.03 -23.17 2.47
CA ALA A 263 -15.42 -23.21 1.06
C ALA A 263 -14.30 -22.66 0.15
N ALA A 264 -14.09 -23.29 -1.00
CA ALA A 264 -13.01 -22.95 -1.94
C ALA A 264 -13.06 -21.49 -2.38
N GLU A 265 -14.26 -20.99 -2.70
CA GLU A 265 -14.49 -19.64 -3.20
C GLU A 265 -14.06 -18.59 -2.17
N ARG A 266 -14.28 -18.86 -0.89
CA ARG A 266 -13.86 -17.98 0.21
C ARG A 266 -12.37 -18.09 0.51
N ASN A 267 -11.78 -19.25 0.26
CA ASN A 267 -10.36 -19.49 0.52
C ASN A 267 -9.47 -18.84 -0.52
N VAL A 268 -9.89 -18.72 -1.78
CA VAL A 268 -9.12 -18.05 -2.85
C VAL A 268 -8.72 -16.63 -2.42
N ASN A 269 -9.68 -15.79 -2.03
CA ASN A 269 -9.38 -14.39 -1.65
C ASN A 269 -8.51 -14.31 -0.39
N ARG A 270 -8.78 -15.18 0.59
CA ARG A 270 -8.02 -15.27 1.84
C ARG A 270 -6.57 -15.68 1.60
N ILE A 271 -6.36 -16.69 0.76
CA ILE A 271 -5.03 -17.20 0.41
C ILE A 271 -4.29 -16.14 -0.41
N ALA A 272 -4.93 -15.49 -1.37
CA ALA A 272 -4.32 -14.42 -2.16
C ALA A 272 -3.78 -13.29 -1.27
N ALA A 273 -4.56 -12.85 -0.28
CA ALA A 273 -4.13 -11.83 0.67
C ALA A 273 -2.94 -12.28 1.51
N ALA A 274 -3.00 -13.51 2.02
CA ALA A 274 -1.94 -14.06 2.84
C ALA A 274 -0.65 -14.22 2.03
N LEU A 275 -0.73 -14.64 0.77
CA LEU A 275 0.40 -14.69 -0.17
C LEU A 275 1.05 -13.30 -0.35
N ASP A 276 0.26 -12.27 -0.65
CA ASP A 276 0.75 -10.90 -0.76
C ASP A 276 1.45 -10.45 0.53
N ARG A 277 0.89 -10.78 1.70
CA ARG A 277 1.44 -10.43 3.02
C ARG A 277 2.76 -11.13 3.34
N VAL A 278 2.95 -12.37 2.92
CA VAL A 278 4.20 -13.12 3.15
C VAL A 278 5.27 -12.88 2.09
N GLY A 279 5.01 -11.97 1.15
CA GLY A 279 5.97 -11.59 0.11
C GLY A 279 5.95 -12.50 -1.11
N LEU A 280 4.80 -13.11 -1.40
CA LEU A 280 4.50 -13.80 -2.65
C LEU A 280 3.41 -13.00 -3.36
N THR A 281 3.79 -11.97 -4.11
CA THR A 281 2.85 -11.07 -4.80
C THR A 281 2.05 -11.85 -5.83
N VAL A 282 0.74 -11.89 -5.69
CA VAL A 282 -0.17 -12.62 -6.58
C VAL A 282 -0.33 -11.87 -7.90
N GLN A 283 0.12 -12.46 -9.01
CA GLN A 283 -0.04 -11.90 -10.35
C GLN A 283 -1.35 -12.30 -11.00
N GLN A 284 -1.76 -13.56 -10.81
CA GLN A 284 -2.97 -14.08 -11.43
C GLN A 284 -3.48 -15.28 -10.65
N PHE A 285 -4.81 -15.40 -10.55
CA PHE A 285 -5.46 -16.66 -10.19
C PHE A 285 -6.02 -17.33 -11.46
N VAL A 286 -5.57 -18.56 -11.73
CA VAL A 286 -6.03 -19.40 -12.83
C VAL A 286 -7.07 -20.37 -12.26
N SER A 287 -8.33 -19.94 -12.26
CA SER A 287 -9.43 -20.65 -11.61
C SER A 287 -9.62 -22.07 -12.14
N GLU A 288 -9.41 -22.28 -13.44
CA GLU A 288 -9.54 -23.56 -14.14
C GLU A 288 -8.54 -24.60 -13.66
N ARG A 289 -7.42 -24.15 -13.09
CA ARG A 289 -6.36 -25.02 -12.56
C ARG A 289 -6.26 -24.95 -11.04
N GLY A 290 -7.04 -24.08 -10.39
CA GLY A 290 -6.92 -23.81 -8.95
C GLY A 290 -5.51 -23.37 -8.57
N MET A 291 -4.88 -22.48 -9.34
CA MET A 291 -3.49 -22.06 -9.09
C MET A 291 -3.33 -20.55 -9.07
N PHE A 292 -2.48 -20.04 -8.18
CA PHE A 292 -1.95 -18.69 -8.30
C PHE A 292 -0.61 -18.70 -9.03
N ILE A 293 -0.41 -17.73 -9.90
CA ILE A 293 0.90 -17.33 -10.39
C ILE A 293 1.36 -16.21 -9.46
N VAL A 294 2.50 -16.41 -8.79
CA VAL A 294 3.04 -15.45 -7.81
C VAL A 294 4.46 -15.06 -8.16
N ARG A 295 4.81 -13.83 -7.79
CA ARG A 295 6.17 -13.30 -7.88
C ARG A 295 6.71 -13.18 -6.46
N PRO A 296 7.80 -13.88 -6.11
CA PRO A 296 8.49 -13.62 -4.86
C PRO A 296 8.92 -12.17 -4.78
N ALA A 297 8.74 -11.54 -3.63
CA ALA A 297 9.39 -10.29 -3.34
C ALA A 297 10.93 -10.46 -3.49
N PRO A 298 11.66 -9.39 -3.84
CA PRO A 298 13.13 -9.43 -3.79
C PRO A 298 13.57 -9.98 -2.43
N THR A 299 14.73 -10.63 -2.39
CA THR A 299 15.23 -11.14 -1.10
C THR A 299 15.28 -9.99 -0.07
N GLN A 300 15.11 -10.29 1.21
CA GLN A 300 15.14 -9.26 2.26
C GLN A 300 16.39 -8.35 2.12
N SER A 301 17.54 -8.90 1.75
CA SER A 301 18.75 -8.13 1.42
C SER A 301 18.59 -7.16 0.24
N GLU A 302 17.86 -7.53 -0.81
CA GLU A 302 17.59 -6.70 -1.98
C GLU A 302 16.53 -5.63 -1.68
N GLU A 303 15.47 -5.95 -0.94
CA GLU A 303 14.47 -4.96 -0.50
C GLU A 303 15.08 -3.91 0.43
N LEU A 304 15.93 -4.36 1.37
CA LEU A 304 16.69 -3.48 2.26
C LEU A 304 17.71 -2.65 1.48
N ALA A 305 18.36 -3.24 0.46
CA ALA A 305 19.28 -2.50 -0.41
C ALA A 305 18.55 -1.47 -1.27
N GLN A 306 17.35 -1.77 -1.76
CA GLN A 306 16.49 -0.84 -2.50
C GLN A 306 16.09 0.34 -1.61
N ALA A 307 15.56 0.06 -0.42
CA ALA A 307 15.24 1.09 0.56
C ALA A 307 16.48 1.92 0.94
N ALA A 308 17.63 1.29 1.19
CA ALA A 308 18.87 2.01 1.53
C ALA A 308 19.44 2.83 0.35
N ALA A 309 19.23 2.41 -0.90
CA ALA A 309 19.70 3.11 -2.09
C ALA A 309 18.96 4.45 -2.30
N ASP A 310 17.66 4.50 -2.01
CA ASP A 310 16.84 5.71 -2.12
C ASP A 310 17.29 6.83 -1.17
N ASN A 311 18.05 6.50 -0.13
CA ASN A 311 18.64 7.46 0.83
C ASN A 311 19.95 8.10 0.36
N ARG A 312 20.58 7.59 -0.69
CA ARG A 312 21.86 8.15 -1.15
C ARG A 312 21.60 9.41 -1.96
N LYS A 313 21.46 10.54 -1.25
CA LYS A 313 21.85 11.84 -1.82
C LYS A 313 23.24 11.65 -2.40
N ALA A 314 23.35 11.62 -3.73
CA ALA A 314 24.63 11.61 -4.41
C ALA A 314 25.38 12.88 -3.97
N GLY A 315 26.21 12.74 -2.94
CA GLY A 315 26.97 13.85 -2.38
C GLY A 315 27.82 14.45 -3.50
N LEU A 316 27.80 15.78 -3.59
CA LEU A 316 28.51 16.54 -4.62
C LEU A 316 30.02 16.19 -4.72
N LEU A 317 30.58 15.56 -3.68
CA LEU A 317 31.96 15.07 -3.60
C LEU A 317 32.22 13.77 -4.38
N SER A 318 31.21 12.95 -4.70
CA SER A 318 31.40 11.71 -5.48
C SER A 318 31.66 11.98 -6.97
N ARG A 319 31.43 13.21 -7.44
CA ARG A 319 31.75 13.65 -8.80
C ARG A 319 33.24 13.98 -8.98
N TRP A 320 33.98 14.24 -7.90
CA TRP A 320 35.38 14.66 -8.00
C TRP A 320 36.40 13.51 -7.93
N PHE A 321 35.99 12.34 -7.47
CA PHE A 321 36.86 11.15 -7.33
C PHE A 321 36.64 10.06 -8.38
N LYS A 322 35.84 10.30 -9.43
CA LYS A 322 35.55 9.28 -10.43
C LYS A 322 36.54 9.34 -11.60
N GLY A 323 37.76 8.87 -11.34
CA GLY A 323 38.65 8.39 -12.38
C GLY A 323 38.00 7.23 -13.17
N LYS A 324 38.22 7.22 -14.49
CA LYS A 324 37.72 6.25 -15.47
C LYS A 324 37.78 4.80 -14.94
N LYS A 325 36.63 4.28 -14.54
CA LYS A 325 36.29 2.86 -14.66
C LYS A 325 34.91 2.80 -15.27
N ASP A 326 34.83 2.17 -16.43
CA ASP A 326 33.60 1.85 -17.13
C ASP A 326 32.66 1.13 -16.17
N LYS A 327 31.68 1.88 -15.66
CA LYS A 327 30.50 1.26 -15.05
C LYS A 327 29.58 0.96 -16.21
N GLN A 328 29.67 -0.28 -16.69
CA GLN A 328 28.55 -0.91 -17.39
C GLN A 328 27.27 -0.61 -16.60
N PRO A 329 26.21 -0.12 -17.25
CA PRO A 329 24.92 -0.02 -16.60
C PRO A 329 24.52 -1.42 -16.17
N VAL A 330 24.31 -1.60 -14.87
CA VAL A 330 23.61 -2.77 -14.33
C VAL A 330 22.23 -2.79 -14.99
N ALA A 331 22.09 -3.66 -15.99
CA ALA A 331 20.84 -3.93 -16.65
C ALA A 331 19.81 -4.34 -15.58
N ALA A 332 18.70 -3.61 -15.57
CA ALA A 332 17.50 -3.96 -14.83
C ALA A 332 16.89 -5.24 -15.43
N SER A 333 17.19 -6.41 -14.86
CA SER A 333 16.40 -7.63 -15.07
C SER A 333 16.65 -8.73 -14.03
N ASN A 334 16.88 -8.38 -12.76
CA ASN A 334 16.81 -9.37 -11.67
C ASN A 334 15.37 -9.47 -11.14
N GLN A 335 14.40 -9.66 -12.05
CA GLN A 335 13.04 -10.00 -11.65
C GLN A 335 13.08 -11.45 -11.14
N PRO A 336 12.72 -11.73 -9.87
CA PRO A 336 12.75 -13.09 -9.35
C PRO A 336 11.82 -13.98 -10.17
N ALA A 337 12.25 -15.22 -10.43
CA ALA A 337 11.48 -16.17 -11.21
C ALA A 337 10.07 -16.37 -10.63
N GLN A 338 9.07 -16.41 -11.50
CA GLN A 338 7.68 -16.67 -11.11
C GLN A 338 7.57 -18.04 -10.45
N LEU A 339 6.72 -18.13 -9.43
CA LEU A 339 6.36 -19.37 -8.75
C LEU A 339 4.89 -19.67 -8.97
N LEU A 340 4.52 -20.93 -8.79
CA LEU A 340 3.14 -21.38 -8.84
C LEU A 340 2.70 -21.78 -7.43
N VAL A 341 1.47 -21.44 -7.06
CA VAL A 341 0.86 -21.88 -5.80
C VAL A 341 -0.38 -22.69 -6.14
N GLY A 342 -0.32 -23.99 -5.90
CA GLY A 342 -1.43 -24.91 -6.17
C GLY A 342 -2.42 -24.97 -5.02
N LEU A 343 -3.71 -24.92 -5.34
CA LEU A 343 -4.82 -25.20 -4.42
C LEU A 343 -5.38 -26.58 -4.72
N VAL A 344 -5.01 -27.55 -3.88
CA VAL A 344 -5.49 -28.94 -4.00
C VAL A 344 -6.72 -29.10 -3.12
N GLN A 345 -7.81 -29.60 -3.70
CA GLN A 345 -9.06 -29.73 -2.98
C GLN A 345 -9.03 -30.87 -1.95
N GLU A 346 -9.47 -30.58 -0.73
CA GLU A 346 -9.52 -31.51 0.40
C GLU A 346 -10.97 -31.59 0.94
N PRO A 347 -11.37 -32.66 1.66
CA PRO A 347 -12.76 -32.88 2.08
C PRO A 347 -13.41 -31.70 2.84
N ASN A 348 -12.61 -30.92 3.58
CA ASN A 348 -13.09 -29.78 4.38
C ASN A 348 -12.32 -28.47 4.07
N GLY A 349 -11.65 -28.37 2.93
CA GLY A 349 -10.81 -27.21 2.65
C GLY A 349 -9.98 -27.29 1.37
N GLN A 350 -8.89 -26.52 1.35
CA GLN A 350 -7.91 -26.50 0.27
C GLN A 350 -6.51 -26.60 0.85
N ARG A 351 -5.69 -27.51 0.31
CA ARG A 351 -4.26 -27.58 0.61
C ARG A 351 -3.51 -26.65 -0.31
N VAL A 352 -2.71 -25.76 0.29
CA VAL A 352 -1.82 -24.85 -0.41
C VAL A 352 -0.44 -25.47 -0.55
N VAL A 353 0.05 -25.58 -1.78
CA VAL A 353 1.36 -26.16 -2.11
C VAL A 353 2.17 -25.16 -2.94
N LEU A 354 3.45 -24.97 -2.60
CA LEU A 354 4.36 -24.14 -3.38
C LEU A 354 5.04 -24.99 -4.46
N LEU A 355 5.02 -24.48 -5.69
CA LEU A 355 5.55 -25.13 -6.88
C LEU A 355 6.51 -24.17 -7.61
N ASP A 356 7.51 -24.72 -8.28
CA ASP A 356 8.35 -23.96 -9.19
C ASP A 356 7.60 -23.60 -10.48
N GLN A 357 8.22 -22.80 -11.35
CA GLN A 357 7.68 -22.42 -12.66
C GLN A 357 7.39 -23.61 -13.59
N THR A 358 7.94 -24.80 -13.31
CA THR A 358 7.71 -26.05 -14.06
C THR A 358 6.64 -26.93 -13.43
N GLY A 359 6.05 -26.53 -12.30
CA GLY A 359 5.03 -27.26 -11.57
C GLY A 359 5.57 -28.32 -10.60
N LYS A 360 6.87 -28.32 -10.28
CA LYS A 360 7.43 -29.26 -9.30
C LYS A 360 7.34 -28.68 -7.88
N PRO A 361 7.05 -29.50 -6.85
CA PRO A 361 7.03 -29.06 -5.46
C PRO A 361 8.35 -28.43 -4.99
N LEU A 362 8.24 -27.31 -4.29
CA LEU A 362 9.36 -26.60 -3.66
C LEU A 362 9.46 -26.93 -2.17
N ASN A 363 10.54 -27.60 -1.76
CA ASN A 363 10.74 -28.03 -0.36
C ASN A 363 12.03 -27.47 0.27
N ASP A 364 12.57 -26.39 -0.30
CA ASP A 364 13.78 -25.75 0.24
C ASP A 364 13.50 -24.91 1.50
N ALA A 365 14.56 -24.43 2.15
CA ALA A 365 14.44 -23.65 3.39
C ALA A 365 13.60 -22.37 3.22
N ARG A 366 13.57 -21.79 2.01
CA ARG A 366 12.83 -20.57 1.69
C ARG A 366 11.34 -20.87 1.53
N ALA A 367 11.00 -21.93 0.80
CA ALA A 367 9.62 -22.43 0.67
C ALA A 367 9.03 -22.80 2.04
N ASN A 368 9.79 -23.49 2.88
CA ASN A 368 9.37 -23.83 4.24
C ASN A 368 9.18 -22.59 5.14
N LYS A 369 9.88 -21.49 4.87
CA LYS A 369 9.63 -20.21 5.55
C LYS A 369 8.31 -19.61 5.08
N TRP A 370 8.08 -19.52 3.76
CA TRP A 370 6.82 -19.00 3.22
C TRP A 370 5.60 -19.79 3.69
N ILE A 371 5.66 -21.12 3.73
CA ILE A 371 4.58 -21.98 4.25
C ILE A 371 4.27 -21.67 5.72
N ARG A 372 5.29 -21.48 6.55
CA ARG A 372 5.12 -21.11 7.98
C ARG A 372 4.53 -19.71 8.15
N ASP A 373 5.03 -18.74 7.37
CA ASP A 373 4.51 -17.37 7.39
C ASP A 373 3.05 -17.35 6.91
N LEU A 374 2.73 -18.13 5.87
CA LEU A 374 1.39 -18.25 5.31
C LEU A 374 0.42 -18.85 6.33
N TYR A 375 0.84 -19.91 7.04
CA TYR A 375 0.08 -20.45 8.15
C TYR A 375 -0.17 -19.41 9.25
N ASN A 376 0.83 -18.60 9.60
CA ASN A 376 0.68 -17.55 10.62
C ASN A 376 -0.29 -16.44 10.21
N GLU A 377 -0.41 -16.14 8.92
CA GLU A 377 -1.39 -15.19 8.39
C GLU A 377 -2.81 -15.76 8.27
N LEU A 378 -2.94 -17.08 8.13
CA LEU A 378 -4.21 -17.77 7.88
C LEU A 378 -4.87 -18.38 9.12
N LYS A 379 -4.13 -18.53 10.23
CA LYS A 379 -4.65 -19.06 11.50
C LYS A 379 -5.59 -18.10 12.23
#